data_AF-A0A7Z9SE87-F1
#
_entry.id   AF-A0A7Z9SE87-F1
#
_cell.length_a   1.000
_cell.length_b   1.000
_cell.length_c   1.000
_cell.angle_alpha   90.00
_cell.angle_beta   90.00
_cell.angle_gamma   90.00
#
_symmetry.space_group_name_H-M   'P 1'
#
loop_
_entity.id
_entity.type
_entity.pdbx_description
1 polymer ?
#
loop_
_entity_poly.entity_id
_entity_poly.type
_entity_poly.pdbx_seq_one_letter_code
_entity_poly.pdbx_strand_id
1 'polypeptide(L)'
;MKSLWNDQEANQFIGDLDLRVYTSRLLGQDATLVLHGGGNTSVKSSVKNLFGEEESILFVKGSGWDLGTIEAEGFAPVKMDMLLNMAKLETLS
;
A
#
# COMPACT_ATOMS: atom_id res chain seq x y z
N MET A 1 -15.70 -8.98 -15.42
CA MET A 1 -14.41 -8.35 -15.06
C MET A 1 -13.31 -9.37 -15.34
N LYS A 2 -12.22 -8.97 -15.99
CA LYS A 2 -11.08 -9.84 -16.34
C LYS A 2 -9.92 -9.51 -15.41
N SER A 3 -9.26 -10.52 -14.84
CA SER A 3 -8.04 -10.30 -14.07
C SER A 3 -6.89 -9.89 -14.99
N LEU A 4 -6.13 -8.86 -14.58
CA LEU A 4 -4.90 -8.41 -15.24
C LEU A 4 -3.64 -8.96 -14.56
N TRP A 5 -3.78 -9.79 -13.52
CA TRP A 5 -2.66 -10.40 -12.82
C TRP A 5 -1.82 -11.29 -13.75
N ASN A 6 -0.50 -11.16 -13.67
CA ASN A 6 0.47 -11.98 -14.38
C ASN A 6 1.54 -12.47 -13.40
N ASP A 7 1.64 -13.79 -13.23
CA ASP A 7 2.61 -14.41 -12.30
C ASP A 7 4.07 -14.10 -12.67
N GLN A 8 4.40 -13.98 -13.96
CA GLN A 8 5.76 -13.67 -14.40
C GLN A 8 6.17 -12.25 -14.05
N GLU A 9 5.22 -11.29 -14.13
CA GLU A 9 5.46 -9.91 -13.71
C GLU A 9 5.50 -9.80 -12.19
N ALA A 10 4.53 -10.42 -11.50
CA ALA A 10 4.44 -10.40 -10.04
C ALA A 10 5.74 -10.91 -9.36
N ASN A 11 6.38 -11.94 -9.94
CA ASN A 11 7.63 -12.48 -9.43
C ASN A 11 8.83 -11.52 -9.52
N GLN A 12 8.71 -10.39 -10.23
CA GLN A 12 9.76 -9.35 -10.30
C GLN A 12 9.68 -8.37 -9.13
N PHE A 13 8.57 -8.36 -8.38
CA PHE A 13 8.33 -7.48 -7.25
C PHE A 13 8.65 -8.20 -5.95
N ILE A 14 9.74 -7.80 -5.27
CA ILE A 14 10.29 -8.55 -4.15
C ILE A 14 9.79 -7.96 -2.84
N GLY A 15 8.93 -8.71 -2.16
CA GLY A 15 8.38 -8.33 -0.86
C GLY A 15 7.04 -7.61 -0.96
N ASP A 16 6.45 -7.35 0.21
CA ASP A 16 5.06 -6.94 0.34
C ASP A 16 4.76 -5.59 -0.31
N LEU A 17 5.65 -4.62 -0.14
CA LEU A 17 5.47 -3.25 -0.66
C LEU A 17 5.57 -3.22 -2.19
N ASP A 18 6.59 -3.87 -2.75
CA ASP A 18 6.77 -3.97 -4.20
C ASP A 18 5.56 -4.66 -4.85
N LEU A 19 5.09 -5.76 -4.25
CA LEU A 19 3.89 -6.45 -4.75
C LEU A 19 2.63 -5.59 -4.62
N ARG A 20 2.60 -4.68 -3.63
CA ARG A 20 1.53 -3.69 -3.49
C ARG A 20 1.61 -2.60 -4.52
N VAL A 21 2.79 -2.17 -4.94
CA VAL A 21 2.98 -1.29 -6.09
C VAL A 21 2.41 -1.95 -7.34
N TYR A 22 2.81 -3.19 -7.64
CA TYR A 22 2.31 -3.94 -8.80
C TYR A 22 0.79 -4.00 -8.86
N THR A 23 0.17 -4.49 -7.79
CA THR A 23 -1.30 -4.64 -7.74
C THR A 23 -2.05 -3.31 -7.74
N SER A 24 -1.46 -2.25 -7.18
CA SER A 24 -2.03 -0.89 -7.28
C SER A 24 -2.07 -0.42 -8.72
N ARG A 25 -1.00 -0.67 -9.49
CA ARG A 25 -0.93 -0.34 -10.91
C ARG A 25 -1.95 -1.12 -11.73
N LEU A 26 -2.16 -2.42 -11.44
CA LEU A 26 -3.22 -3.20 -12.08
C LEU A 26 -4.61 -2.59 -11.87
N LEU A 27 -4.90 -2.10 -10.65
CA LEU A 27 -6.17 -1.44 -10.35
C LEU A 27 -6.28 -0.08 -11.02
N GLY A 28 -5.21 0.72 -11.01
CA GLY A 28 -5.20 2.07 -11.59
C GLY A 28 -5.24 2.11 -13.11
N GLN A 29 -4.88 1.01 -13.79
CA GLN A 29 -5.00 0.87 -15.24
C GLN A 29 -6.45 0.69 -15.72
N ASP A 30 -7.35 0.24 -14.83
CA ASP A 30 -8.76 0.07 -15.15
C ASP A 30 -9.59 1.28 -14.70
N ALA A 31 -9.91 2.14 -15.67
CA ALA A 31 -10.73 3.35 -15.43
C ALA A 31 -12.16 3.04 -14.93
N THR A 32 -12.62 1.80 -15.01
CA THR A 32 -13.89 1.38 -14.42
C THR A 32 -13.79 1.08 -12.92
N LEU A 33 -12.57 0.85 -12.41
CA LEU A 33 -12.29 0.60 -11.00
C LEU A 33 -11.86 1.87 -10.26
N VAL A 34 -11.04 2.70 -10.91
CA VAL A 34 -10.46 3.89 -10.31
C VAL A 34 -10.67 5.08 -11.23
N LEU A 35 -11.47 6.05 -10.76
CA LEU A 35 -11.59 7.36 -11.40
C LEU A 35 -10.40 8.24 -11.01
N HIS A 36 -9.96 9.11 -11.93
CA HIS A 36 -8.72 9.91 -11.83
C HIS A 36 -8.40 10.42 -10.42
N GLY A 37 -7.22 10.03 -9.91
CA GLY A 37 -6.71 10.44 -8.60
C GLY A 37 -7.36 9.77 -7.38
N GLY A 38 -8.39 8.95 -7.58
CA GLY A 38 -9.08 8.18 -6.56
C GLY A 38 -8.39 6.86 -6.19
N GLY A 39 -9.06 6.08 -5.33
CA GLY A 39 -8.60 4.77 -4.91
C GLY A 39 -7.51 4.80 -3.83
N ASN A 40 -7.56 3.78 -2.96
CA ASN A 40 -6.57 3.58 -1.91
C ASN A 40 -6.17 2.11 -1.87
N THR A 41 -4.89 1.86 -1.63
CA THR A 41 -4.35 0.53 -1.38
C THR A 41 -3.44 0.60 -0.16
N SER A 42 -3.28 -0.54 0.51
CA SER A 42 -2.37 -0.65 1.64
C SER A 42 -1.84 -2.07 1.75
N VAL A 43 -0.73 -2.24 2.45
CA VAL A 43 -0.17 -3.55 2.80
C VAL A 43 0.43 -3.51 4.19
N LYS A 44 0.22 -4.56 4.97
CA LYS A 44 0.87 -4.76 6.28
C LYS A 44 2.15 -5.54 6.04
N SER A 45 3.25 -5.13 6.64
CA SER A 45 4.52 -5.83 6.54
C SER A 45 5.31 -5.71 7.85
N SER A 46 6.23 -6.65 8.05
CA SER A 46 7.17 -6.64 9.15
C SER A 46 8.49 -6.05 8.66
N VAL A 47 8.92 -4.94 9.25
CA VAL A 47 10.08 -4.16 8.76
C VAL A 47 11.07 -3.97 9.89
N LYS A 48 12.36 -4.17 9.60
CA LYS A 48 13.43 -3.81 10.55
C LYS A 48 13.68 -2.31 10.50
N ASN A 49 13.59 -1.64 11.65
CA ASN A 49 13.90 -0.22 11.77
C ASN A 49 15.42 0.02 11.75
N LEU A 50 15.84 1.29 11.86
CA LEU A 50 17.26 1.69 11.84
C LEU A 50 18.09 1.11 13.01
N PHE A 51 17.43 0.62 14.05
CA PHE A 51 18.06 -0.01 15.22
C PHE A 51 18.05 -1.55 15.12
N GLY A 52 17.52 -2.11 14.03
CA GLY A 52 17.42 -3.55 13.80
C GLY A 52 16.23 -4.22 14.48
N GLU A 53 15.34 -3.45 15.09
CA GLU A 53 14.13 -3.94 15.75
C GLU A 53 13.03 -4.17 14.72
N GLU A 54 12.27 -5.24 14.90
CA GLU A 54 11.15 -5.58 14.04
C GLU A 54 9.90 -4.76 14.40
N GLU A 55 9.36 -4.01 13.44
CA GLU A 55 8.15 -3.20 13.60
C GLU A 55 7.05 -3.66 12.62
N SER A 56 5.81 -3.74 13.11
CA SER A 56 4.64 -3.93 12.26
C SER A 56 4.22 -2.60 11.64
N ILE A 57 4.37 -2.49 10.32
CA ILE A 57 4.07 -1.28 9.55
C ILE A 57 2.89 -1.53 8.62
N LEU A 58 1.97 -0.59 8.57
CA LEU A 58 0.99 -0.48 7.49
C LEU A 58 1.48 0.57 6.50
N PHE A 59 1.76 0.15 5.28
CA PHE A 59 2.05 1.05 4.16
C PHE A 59 0.73 1.47 3.53
N VAL A 60 0.39 2.75 3.58
CA VAL A 60 -0.88 3.29 3.03
C VAL A 60 -0.56 4.25 1.89
N LYS A 61 -1.26 4.13 0.76
CA LYS A 61 -1.14 5.07 -0.35
C LYS A 61 -1.26 6.51 0.13
N GLY A 62 -0.24 7.32 -0.17
CA GLY A 62 -0.18 8.74 0.16
C GLY A 62 -1.06 9.58 -0.76
N SER A 63 -1.40 10.77 -0.29
CA SER A 63 -2.14 11.76 -1.12
C SER A 63 -1.28 12.23 -2.30
N GLY A 64 -1.93 12.56 -3.42
CA GLY A 64 -1.26 13.06 -4.62
C GLY A 64 -0.69 11.99 -5.57
N TRP A 65 -0.66 10.73 -5.15
CA TRP A 65 -0.24 9.61 -6.01
C TRP A 65 -1.40 9.05 -6.82
N ASP A 66 -1.14 8.74 -8.09
CA ASP A 66 -2.05 7.98 -8.95
C ASP A 66 -1.74 6.48 -8.83
N LEU A 67 -2.76 5.62 -8.67
CA LEU A 67 -2.54 4.19 -8.50
C LEU A 67 -1.91 3.54 -9.74
N GLY A 68 -2.20 4.05 -10.94
CA GLY A 68 -1.66 3.52 -12.20
C GLY A 68 -0.16 3.74 -12.37
N THR A 69 0.40 4.72 -11.65
CA THR A 69 1.84 5.07 -11.73
C THR A 69 2.54 5.06 -10.37
N ILE A 70 1.90 4.59 -9.30
CA ILE A 70 2.45 4.64 -7.94
C ILE A 70 3.79 3.90 -7.83
N GLU A 71 4.69 4.40 -7.00
CA GLU A 71 5.96 3.76 -6.63
C GLU A 71 5.99 3.50 -5.10
N ALA A 72 7.04 2.85 -4.59
CA ALA A 72 7.12 2.48 -3.18
C ALA A 72 7.05 3.72 -2.25
N GLU A 73 7.66 4.83 -2.67
CA GLU A 73 7.64 6.15 -2.06
C GLU A 73 6.23 6.75 -1.98
N GLY A 74 5.32 6.25 -2.82
CA GLY A 74 3.91 6.59 -2.78
C GLY A 74 3.14 5.99 -1.62
N PHE A 75 3.76 5.15 -0.80
CA PHE A 75 3.15 4.58 0.40
C PHE A 75 3.77 5.15 1.67
N ALA A 76 2.95 5.85 2.45
CA ALA A 76 3.34 6.33 3.77
C ALA A 76 3.39 5.15 4.76
N PRO A 77 4.54 4.92 5.44
CA PRO A 77 4.63 3.93 6.51
C PRO A 77 4.02 4.47 7.79
N VAL A 78 3.05 3.75 8.36
CA VAL A 78 2.45 4.08 9.66
C VAL A 78 2.53 2.90 10.62
N LYS A 79 2.88 3.15 11.89
CA LYS A 79 3.04 2.10 12.91
C LYS A 79 1.69 1.46 13.24
N MET A 80 1.58 0.15 13.06
CA MET A 80 0.32 -0.58 13.26
C MET A 80 -0.18 -0.46 14.70
N ASP A 81 0.71 -0.54 15.68
CA ASP A 81 0.34 -0.45 17.10
C ASP A 81 -0.27 0.92 17.45
N MET A 82 0.25 1.99 16.85
CA MET A 82 -0.31 3.33 17.03
C MET A 82 -1.72 3.40 16.46
N LEU A 83 -1.94 2.89 15.24
CA LEU A 83 -3.27 2.86 14.62
C LEU A 83 -4.27 2.04 15.45
N LEU A 84 -3.86 0.88 15.94
CA LEU A 84 -4.71 0.02 16.78
C LEU A 84 -5.05 0.67 18.13
N ASN A 85 -4.14 1.45 18.70
CA ASN A 85 -4.42 2.20 19.91
C ASN A 85 -5.34 3.41 19.64
N MET A 86 -5.13 4.13 18.53
CA MET A 86 -6.01 5.21 18.10
C MET A 86 -7.44 4.71 17.82
N ALA A 87 -7.60 3.51 17.25
CA ALA A 87 -8.90 2.92 16.98
C ALA A 87 -9.74 2.61 18.23
N LYS A 88 -9.12 2.64 19.43
CA LYS A 88 -9.80 2.47 20.72
C LYS A 88 -10.31 3.79 21.30
N LEU A 89 -9.91 4.93 20.75
CA LEU A 89 -10.34 6.24 21.23
C LEU A 89 -11.79 6.49 20.81
N GLU A 90 -12.59 7.09 21.70
CA GLU A 90 -13.97 7.48 21.38
C GLU A 90 -14.03 8.55 20.28
N THR A 91 -13.01 9.39 20.18
CA THR A 91 -12.91 10.45 19.17
C THR A 91 -11.46 10.60 18.69
N LEU A 92 -11.30 10.99 17.42
CA LEU A 92 -10.04 11.48 16.86
C LEU A 92 -10.17 13.00 16.73
N SER A 93 -9.25 13.74 17.35
CA SER A 93 -9.25 15.22 17.39
C SER A 93 -8.77 15.85 16.09
#